data_AF-A0A817CJV9-F1
#
_entry.id   AF-A0A817CJV9-F1
#
_cell.length_a   1.000
_cell.length_b   1.000
_cell.length_c   1.000
_cell.angle_alpha   90.00
_cell.angle_beta   90.00
_cell.angle_gamma   90.00
#
_symmetry.space_group_name_H-M   'P 1'
#
loop_
_entity.id
_entity.type
_entity.pdbx_description
1 polymer ?
#
loop_
_entity_poly.entity_id
_entity_poly.type
_entity_poly.pdbx_seq_one_letter_code
_entity_poly.pdbx_strand_id
1 'polypeptide(L)'
;MRLTIVVFYNDLAEYTTAVTIIQPTQTIYEQLLQSQGASALTCPCSEMAIGYESFVRINTSLHQIFTSAFIEDNWITSLTDNNGDWSNSTDSNDFRVQDVSYFTMLRTLCSLFELLVDAAKNASLATSMFSSQILPSEQLFSQVNSDLTWLKNYQTTTVVLSFNLFEL
;
A
#
# COMPACT_ATOMS: atom_id res chain seq x y z
N MET A 1 44.55 -9.79 -54.26
CA MET A 1 44.54 -9.77 -52.78
C MET A 1 43.59 -8.73 -52.18
N ARG A 2 43.34 -7.56 -52.80
CA ARG A 2 42.37 -6.57 -52.26
C ARG A 2 40.89 -6.94 -52.47
N LEU A 3 40.54 -7.57 -53.59
CA LEU A 3 39.18 -8.02 -53.88
C LEU A 3 38.71 -9.16 -52.96
N THR A 4 39.61 -10.06 -52.57
CA THR A 4 39.30 -11.18 -51.67
C THR A 4 38.95 -10.71 -50.25
N ILE A 5 39.58 -9.62 -49.77
CA ILE A 5 39.29 -9.07 -48.44
C ILE A 5 37.89 -8.44 -48.40
N VAL A 6 37.45 -7.77 -49.47
CA VAL A 6 36.13 -7.12 -49.54
C VAL A 6 35.00 -8.15 -49.59
N VAL A 7 35.19 -9.27 -50.29
CA VAL A 7 34.19 -10.35 -50.34
C VAL A 7 34.02 -10.97 -48.96
N PHE A 8 35.11 -11.37 -48.30
CA PHE A 8 35.07 -11.89 -46.94
C PHE A 8 34.44 -10.91 -45.94
N TYR A 9 34.73 -9.61 -46.05
CA TYR A 9 34.17 -8.62 -45.13
C TYR A 9 32.65 -8.45 -45.28
N ASN A 10 32.11 -8.63 -46.48
CA ASN A 10 30.66 -8.60 -46.70
C ASN A 10 29.97 -9.87 -46.18
N ASP A 11 30.62 -11.04 -46.29
CA ASP A 11 30.08 -12.30 -45.76
C ASP A 11 30.09 -12.35 -44.22
N LEU A 12 30.94 -11.56 -43.58
CA LEU A 12 31.03 -11.40 -42.11
C LEU A 12 30.17 -10.25 -41.56
N ALA A 13 29.44 -9.53 -42.41
CA ALA A 13 28.59 -8.44 -41.95
C ALA A 13 27.34 -9.00 -41.26
N GLU A 14 27.27 -8.88 -39.93
CA GLU A 14 26.03 -9.10 -39.19
C GLU A 14 25.07 -7.93 -39.43
N TYR A 15 23.83 -8.24 -39.83
CA TYR A 15 22.78 -7.25 -40.00
C TYR A 15 21.76 -7.40 -38.87
N THR A 16 21.51 -6.31 -38.14
CA THR A 16 20.45 -6.24 -37.14
C THR A 16 19.12 -5.90 -37.83
N THR A 17 18.08 -6.69 -37.58
CA THR A 17 16.72 -6.40 -38.06
C THR A 17 15.80 -6.06 -36.90
N ALA A 18 14.97 -5.03 -37.05
CA ALA A 18 13.94 -4.71 -36.08
C ALA A 18 12.76 -5.69 -36.21
N VAL A 19 12.40 -6.33 -35.09
CA VAL A 19 11.23 -7.22 -35.00
C VAL A 19 10.19 -6.56 -34.11
N THR A 20 8.95 -6.49 -34.58
CA THR A 20 7.83 -5.95 -33.80
C THR A 20 6.97 -7.08 -33.26
N ILE A 21 6.74 -7.08 -31.95
CA ILE A 21 5.84 -8.01 -31.27
C ILE A 21 4.66 -7.21 -30.75
N ILE A 22 3.45 -7.56 -31.19
CA ILE A 22 2.21 -6.87 -30.80
C ILE A 22 1.73 -7.45 -29.47
N GLN A 23 1.48 -6.59 -28.48
CA GLN A 23 0.96 -6.96 -27.16
C GLN A 23 1.72 -8.15 -26.52
N PRO A 24 3.03 -8.01 -26.28
CA PRO A 24 3.81 -9.07 -25.65
C PRO A 24 3.29 -9.37 -24.25
N THR A 25 3.38 -10.64 -23.83
CA THR A 25 3.15 -10.99 -22.42
C THR A 25 4.32 -10.50 -21.56
N GLN A 26 4.10 -10.34 -20.26
CA GLN A 26 5.15 -9.96 -19.31
C GLN A 26 6.38 -10.88 -19.41
N THR A 27 6.17 -12.18 -19.49
CA THR A 27 7.25 -13.17 -19.62
C THR A 27 8.06 -12.97 -20.89
N ILE A 28 7.42 -12.66 -22.02
CA ILE A 28 8.12 -12.39 -23.29
C ILE A 28 8.97 -11.12 -23.14
N TYR A 29 8.41 -10.06 -22.57
CA TYR A 29 9.14 -8.82 -22.35
C TYR A 29 10.36 -9.03 -21.44
N GLU A 30 10.20 -9.74 -20.32
CA GLU A 30 11.30 -10.01 -19.36
C GLU A 30 12.40 -10.86 -20.00
N GLN A 31 12.05 -11.88 -20.78
CA GLN A 31 13.03 -12.70 -21.52
C GLN A 31 13.80 -11.89 -22.57
N LEU A 32 13.11 -11.01 -23.31
CA LEU A 32 13.75 -10.11 -24.26
C LEU A 32 14.65 -9.10 -23.55
N LEU A 33 14.21 -8.56 -22.42
CA LEU A 33 14.99 -7.62 -21.62
C LEU A 33 16.28 -8.27 -21.11
N GLN A 34 16.22 -9.53 -20.66
CA GLN A 34 17.39 -10.28 -20.21
C GLN A 34 18.34 -10.65 -21.36
N SER A 35 17.80 -11.01 -22.53
CA SER A 35 18.62 -11.49 -23.66
C SER A 35 19.19 -10.37 -24.54
N GLN A 36 18.49 -9.25 -24.70
CA GLN A 36 18.87 -8.14 -25.59
C GLN A 36 19.29 -6.88 -24.84
N GLY A 37 18.91 -6.74 -23.56
CA GLY A 37 19.15 -5.53 -22.76
C GLY A 37 18.15 -4.41 -23.06
N ALA A 38 18.05 -3.46 -22.12
CA ALA A 38 17.06 -2.37 -22.17
C ALA A 38 17.23 -1.43 -23.37
N SER A 39 18.47 -1.17 -23.80
CA SER A 39 18.78 -0.26 -24.90
C SER A 39 18.36 -0.78 -26.28
N ALA A 40 18.15 -2.09 -26.42
CA ALA A 40 17.72 -2.72 -27.67
C ALA A 40 16.20 -2.83 -27.80
N LEU A 41 15.44 -2.47 -26.76
CA LEU A 41 13.99 -2.65 -26.71
C LEU A 41 13.27 -1.29 -26.69
N THR A 42 12.15 -1.22 -27.39
CA THR A 42 11.21 -0.11 -27.31
C THR A 42 9.81 -0.70 -27.20
N CYS A 43 9.15 -0.42 -26.08
CA CYS A 43 7.83 -0.96 -25.78
C CYS A 43 6.97 0.18 -25.22
N PRO A 44 6.34 0.97 -26.10
CA PRO A 44 5.49 2.06 -25.68
C PRO A 44 4.24 1.53 -24.99
N CYS A 45 3.80 2.22 -23.94
CA CYS A 45 2.53 1.93 -23.30
C CYS A 45 1.37 2.35 -24.21
N SER A 46 0.28 1.58 -24.22
CA SER A 46 -0.97 1.98 -24.90
C SER A 46 -1.62 3.19 -24.23
N GLU A 47 -1.43 3.33 -22.93
CA GLU A 47 -1.89 4.44 -22.10
C GLU A 47 -0.69 4.99 -21.32
N MET A 48 -0.54 6.32 -21.31
CA MET A 48 0.57 6.97 -20.60
C MET A 48 0.31 7.12 -19.11
N ALA A 49 -0.93 6.93 -18.66
CA ALA A 49 -1.37 7.06 -17.28
C ALA A 49 -2.21 5.85 -16.91
N ILE A 50 -1.82 5.11 -15.86
CA ILE A 50 -2.54 3.93 -15.38
C ILE A 50 -2.89 4.18 -13.91
N GLY A 51 -4.18 4.13 -13.58
CA GLY A 51 -4.68 4.30 -12.21
C GLY A 51 -4.21 3.17 -11.30
N TYR A 52 -3.77 3.50 -10.08
CA TYR A 52 -3.35 2.51 -9.09
C TYR A 52 -4.46 1.52 -8.75
N GLU A 53 -5.72 1.94 -8.76
CA GLU A 53 -6.87 1.03 -8.60
C GLU A 53 -6.89 -0.19 -9.53
N SER A 54 -6.25 -0.11 -10.71
CA SER A 54 -6.28 -1.19 -11.71
C SER A 54 -5.27 -2.31 -11.43
N PHE A 55 -4.19 -2.06 -10.68
CA PHE A 55 -3.11 -3.03 -10.47
C PHE A 55 -2.54 -3.07 -9.03
N VAL A 56 -2.90 -2.12 -8.17
CA VAL A 56 -2.47 -2.07 -6.77
C VAL A 56 -3.61 -2.53 -5.86
N ARG A 57 -3.31 -3.49 -4.97
CA ARG A 57 -4.21 -3.91 -3.90
C ARG A 57 -3.65 -3.50 -2.55
N ILE A 58 -4.39 -2.67 -1.83
CA ILE A 58 -4.04 -2.24 -0.46
C ILE A 58 -4.90 -3.01 0.54
N ASN A 59 -4.24 -3.87 1.33
CA ASN A 59 -4.85 -4.54 2.48
C ASN A 59 -4.34 -3.86 3.76
N THR A 60 -5.27 -3.49 4.63
CA THR A 60 -4.98 -2.81 5.90
C THR A 60 -5.30 -3.76 7.04
N SER A 61 -4.43 -3.77 8.07
CA SER A 61 -4.67 -4.51 9.31
C SER A 61 -4.60 -3.52 10.45
N LEU A 62 -5.71 -3.39 11.17
CA LEU A 62 -5.80 -2.52 12.33
C LEU A 62 -5.32 -3.25 13.59
N HIS A 63 -5.06 -2.48 14.65
CA HIS A 63 -4.70 -3.06 15.94
C HIS A 63 -5.86 -3.90 16.49
N GLN A 64 -5.58 -5.04 17.12
CA GLN A 64 -6.61 -5.98 17.62
C GLN A 64 -7.58 -5.34 18.61
N ILE A 65 -7.15 -4.28 19.31
CA ILE A 65 -8.02 -3.54 20.23
C ILE A 65 -9.21 -2.88 19.52
N PHE A 66 -9.07 -2.54 18.23
CA PHE A 66 -10.12 -1.93 17.41
C PHE A 66 -11.20 -2.93 16.98
N THR A 67 -10.97 -4.23 17.20
CA THR A 67 -11.96 -5.30 16.97
C THR A 67 -12.25 -6.08 18.25
N SER A 68 -11.84 -5.53 19.41
CA SER A 68 -12.02 -6.18 20.71
C SER A 68 -13.37 -5.86 21.32
N ALA A 69 -13.81 -6.71 22.27
CA ALA A 69 -15.02 -6.48 23.04
C ALA A 69 -14.99 -5.15 23.83
N PHE A 70 -13.80 -4.59 24.10
CA PHE A 70 -13.64 -3.36 24.88
C PHE A 70 -14.25 -2.11 24.23
N ILE A 71 -14.50 -2.15 22.92
CA ILE A 71 -15.16 -1.07 22.21
C ILE A 71 -16.62 -1.37 21.91
N GLU A 72 -17.15 -2.55 22.27
CA GLU A 72 -18.53 -2.92 22.02
C GLU A 72 -19.50 -2.23 23.01
N ASP A 73 -20.74 -2.00 22.59
CA ASP A 73 -21.76 -1.33 23.42
C ASP A 73 -22.09 -2.10 24.68
N ASN A 74 -22.16 -3.43 24.59
CA ASN A 74 -22.40 -4.32 25.72
C ASN A 74 -21.34 -4.15 26.84
N TRP A 75 -20.06 -3.99 26.49
CA TRP A 75 -18.97 -3.83 27.43
C TRP A 75 -19.10 -2.47 28.13
N ILE A 76 -19.21 -1.39 27.35
CA ILE A 76 -19.27 -0.04 27.90
C ILE A 76 -20.52 0.13 28.78
N THR A 77 -21.68 -0.41 28.36
CA THR A 77 -22.92 -0.34 29.15
C THR A 77 -22.86 -1.23 30.40
N SER A 78 -22.20 -2.38 30.36
CA SER A 78 -22.01 -3.24 31.54
C SER A 78 -21.21 -2.57 32.66
N LEU A 79 -20.38 -1.57 32.35
CA LEU A 79 -19.66 -0.78 33.34
C LEU A 79 -20.57 0.20 34.08
N THR A 80 -21.71 0.57 33.50
CA THR A 80 -22.71 1.49 34.06
C THR A 80 -23.96 0.78 34.63
N ASP A 81 -24.23 -0.45 34.20
CA ASP A 81 -25.43 -1.18 34.57
C ASP A 81 -25.34 -1.69 36.03
N ASN A 82 -26.00 -0.94 36.91
CA ASN A 82 -26.14 -1.19 38.35
C ASN A 82 -27.07 -2.38 38.67
N ASN A 83 -26.83 -3.55 38.08
CA ASN A 83 -27.52 -4.78 38.51
C ASN A 83 -27.00 -5.32 39.85
N GLY A 84 -25.90 -4.76 40.36
CA GLY A 84 -25.48 -4.87 41.75
C GLY A 84 -25.66 -3.54 42.46
N ASP A 85 -26.12 -3.58 43.70
CA ASP A 85 -26.43 -2.50 44.64
C ASP A 85 -25.22 -1.57 44.93
N TRP A 86 -24.71 -0.88 43.92
CA TRP A 86 -23.53 0.00 43.96
C TRP A 86 -23.89 1.48 43.86
N SER A 87 -25.17 1.84 43.85
CA SER A 87 -25.61 3.23 43.89
C SER A 87 -25.13 4.01 45.13
N ASN A 88 -24.55 3.33 46.11
CA ASN A 88 -23.92 3.92 47.30
C ASN A 88 -22.37 3.95 47.26
N SER A 89 -21.70 3.42 46.23
CA SER A 89 -20.25 3.60 46.10
C SER A 89 -19.96 4.94 45.45
N THR A 90 -20.04 6.02 46.24
CA THR A 90 -19.41 7.32 45.94
C THR A 90 -17.89 7.25 46.10
N ASP A 91 -17.28 6.11 45.77
CA ASP A 91 -15.84 5.94 45.83
C ASP A 91 -15.28 6.40 44.49
N SER A 92 -14.63 7.56 44.48
CA SER A 92 -13.99 8.13 43.28
C SER A 92 -12.88 7.22 42.73
N ASN A 93 -12.47 6.20 43.48
CA ASN A 93 -11.51 5.17 43.07
C ASN A 93 -12.17 3.96 42.39
N ASP A 94 -13.49 3.95 42.22
CA ASP A 94 -14.15 2.90 41.45
C ASP A 94 -13.79 3.03 39.97
N PHE A 95 -12.97 2.10 39.49
CA PHE A 95 -12.50 2.06 38.11
C PHE A 95 -13.67 2.13 37.11
N ARG A 96 -14.85 1.62 37.45
CA ARG A 96 -16.02 1.60 36.56
C ARG A 96 -16.54 3.01 36.23
N VAL A 97 -16.36 3.98 37.13
CA VAL A 97 -16.78 5.37 36.92
C VAL A 97 -15.83 6.10 35.96
N GLN A 98 -14.53 5.82 36.04
CA GLN A 98 -13.51 6.44 35.19
C GLN A 98 -13.39 5.72 33.82
N ASP A 99 -13.50 4.40 33.81
CA ASP A 99 -13.21 3.55 32.66
C ASP A 99 -14.25 3.63 31.55
N VAL A 100 -15.51 3.95 31.86
CA VAL A 100 -16.53 4.21 30.82
C VAL A 100 -16.06 5.29 29.85
N SER A 101 -15.47 6.37 30.38
CA SER A 101 -14.95 7.46 29.56
C SER A 101 -13.74 7.01 28.73
N TYR A 102 -12.86 6.19 29.30
CA TYR A 102 -11.70 5.66 28.59
C TYR A 102 -12.08 4.69 27.46
N PHE A 103 -12.99 3.74 27.69
CA PHE A 103 -13.46 2.82 26.66
C PHE A 103 -14.29 3.53 25.58
N THR A 104 -15.06 4.56 25.95
CA THR A 104 -15.79 5.40 24.98
C THR A 104 -14.82 6.20 24.11
N MET A 105 -13.76 6.75 24.70
CA MET A 105 -12.70 7.43 23.96
C MET A 105 -11.97 6.46 23.03
N LEU A 106 -11.64 5.27 23.51
CA LEU A 106 -11.01 4.22 22.72
C LEU A 106 -11.89 3.86 21.51
N ARG A 107 -13.19 3.60 21.69
CA ARG A 107 -14.11 3.34 20.56
C ARG A 107 -14.07 4.46 19.53
N THR A 108 -14.19 5.70 19.99
CA THR A 108 -14.18 6.88 19.12
C THR A 108 -12.88 6.95 18.32
N LEU A 109 -11.74 6.70 18.99
CA LEU A 109 -10.44 6.63 18.35
C LEU A 109 -10.37 5.52 17.28
N CYS A 110 -10.92 4.33 17.58
CA CYS A 110 -10.98 3.22 16.62
C CYS A 110 -11.75 3.62 15.35
N SER A 111 -12.96 4.16 15.51
CA SER A 111 -13.80 4.58 14.37
C SER A 111 -13.16 5.71 13.57
N LEU A 112 -12.52 6.68 14.23
CA LEU A 112 -11.77 7.73 13.55
C LEU A 112 -10.61 7.15 12.74
N PHE A 113 -9.88 6.19 13.29
CA PHE A 113 -8.75 5.57 12.61
C PHE A 113 -9.21 4.76 11.40
N GLU A 114 -10.29 4.00 11.51
CA GLU A 114 -10.91 3.28 10.38
C GLU A 114 -11.24 4.23 9.23
N LEU A 115 -12.00 5.28 9.52
CA LEU A 115 -12.38 6.29 8.53
C LEU A 115 -11.16 6.90 7.81
N LEU A 116 -10.13 7.18 8.60
CA LEU A 116 -8.93 7.87 8.16
C LEU A 116 -8.01 6.98 7.33
N VAL A 117 -7.89 5.70 7.71
CA VAL A 117 -7.19 4.69 6.92
C VAL A 117 -7.91 4.45 5.59
N ASP A 118 -9.24 4.37 5.60
CA ASP A 118 -10.03 4.18 4.38
C ASP A 118 -9.93 5.39 3.46
N ALA A 119 -10.00 6.61 4.01
CA ALA A 119 -9.79 7.84 3.25
C ALA A 119 -8.40 7.88 2.62
N ALA A 120 -7.35 7.55 3.39
CA ALA A 120 -5.98 7.52 2.90
C ALA A 120 -5.78 6.46 1.80
N LYS A 121 -6.33 5.25 2.00
CA LYS A 121 -6.32 4.17 1.01
C LYS A 121 -7.00 4.60 -0.29
N ASN A 122 -8.20 5.16 -0.20
CA ASN A 122 -8.95 5.61 -1.37
C ASN A 122 -8.20 6.73 -2.11
N ALA A 123 -7.60 7.67 -1.38
CA ALA A 123 -6.77 8.71 -1.96
C ALA A 123 -5.54 8.13 -2.68
N SER A 124 -4.87 7.13 -2.11
CA SER A 124 -3.76 6.44 -2.78
C SER A 124 -4.21 5.72 -4.06
N LEU A 125 -5.33 4.99 -4.03
CA LEU A 125 -5.78 4.23 -5.21
C LEU A 125 -6.29 5.13 -6.35
N ALA A 126 -6.73 6.34 -6.02
CA ALA A 126 -7.14 7.35 -7.00
C ALA A 126 -5.96 8.00 -7.75
N THR A 127 -4.70 7.81 -7.30
CA THR A 127 -3.54 8.34 -8.02
C THR A 127 -3.20 7.46 -9.22
N SER A 128 -2.55 8.06 -10.22
CA SER A 128 -2.11 7.35 -11.43
C SER A 128 -0.61 7.38 -11.56
N MET A 129 -0.07 6.29 -12.11
CA MET A 129 1.32 6.22 -12.52
C MET A 129 1.47 6.65 -13.97
N PHE A 130 2.49 7.45 -14.24
CA PHE A 130 2.79 7.93 -15.59
C PHE A 130 4.00 7.21 -16.15
N SER A 131 3.85 6.59 -17.32
CA SER A 131 4.98 6.04 -18.07
C SER A 131 4.67 5.95 -19.57
N SER A 132 5.62 6.39 -20.39
CA SER A 132 5.54 6.27 -21.85
C SER A 132 6.15 4.98 -22.39
N GLN A 133 6.89 4.25 -21.56
CA GLN A 133 7.50 2.96 -21.87
C GLN A 133 7.16 1.95 -20.77
N ILE A 134 7.11 0.68 -21.13
CA ILE A 134 6.95 -0.37 -20.12
C ILE A 134 8.12 -0.32 -19.11
N LEU A 135 7.80 -0.47 -17.83
CA LEU A 135 8.81 -0.57 -16.79
C LEU A 135 9.08 -2.03 -16.46
N PRO A 136 10.35 -2.41 -16.21
CA PRO A 136 10.69 -3.68 -15.58
C PRO A 136 9.96 -3.84 -14.24
N SER A 137 9.59 -5.06 -13.91
CA SER A 137 8.84 -5.41 -12.70
C SER A 137 9.46 -4.81 -11.43
N GLU A 138 10.78 -4.91 -11.25
CA GLU A 138 11.47 -4.35 -10.09
C GLU A 138 11.33 -2.82 -9.98
N GLN A 139 11.40 -2.10 -11.11
CA GLN A 139 11.23 -0.64 -11.12
C GLN A 139 9.78 -0.25 -10.82
N LEU A 140 8.82 -0.97 -11.41
CA LEU A 140 7.40 -0.80 -11.12
C LEU A 140 7.14 -0.99 -9.62
N PHE A 141 7.61 -2.08 -9.03
CA PHE A 141 7.46 -2.34 -7.60
C PHE A 141 8.12 -1.28 -6.73
N SER A 142 9.34 -0.85 -7.09
CA SER A 142 10.07 0.19 -6.35
C SER A 142 9.33 1.53 -6.37
N GLN A 143 8.83 1.94 -7.54
CA GLN A 143 8.10 3.19 -7.70
C GLN A 143 6.78 3.18 -6.92
N VAL A 144 5.96 2.13 -7.07
CA VAL A 144 4.72 1.96 -6.29
C VAL A 144 5.02 1.97 -4.78
N ASN A 145 6.09 1.30 -4.36
CA ASN A 145 6.46 1.23 -2.96
C ASN A 145 6.90 2.60 -2.40
N SER A 146 7.66 3.37 -3.19
CA SER A 146 8.05 4.74 -2.87
C SER A 146 6.82 5.63 -2.72
N ASP A 147 5.90 5.58 -3.69
CA ASP A 147 4.70 6.42 -3.72
C ASP A 147 3.73 6.11 -2.57
N LEU A 148 3.69 4.85 -2.13
CA LEU A 148 2.86 4.42 -0.99
C LEU A 148 3.57 4.54 0.37
N THR A 149 4.81 5.04 0.42
CA THR A 149 5.57 5.13 1.69
C THR A 149 4.89 6.03 2.71
N TRP A 150 4.24 7.12 2.27
CA TRP A 150 3.50 8.00 3.19
C TRP A 150 2.36 7.26 3.89
N LEU A 151 1.63 6.37 3.18
CA LEU A 151 0.55 5.57 3.75
C LEU A 151 1.08 4.58 4.79
N LYS A 152 2.24 3.97 4.53
CA LYS A 152 2.92 3.06 5.47
C LYS A 152 3.36 3.77 6.74
N ASN A 153 3.94 4.95 6.60
CA ASN A 153 4.32 5.79 7.74
C ASN A 153 3.09 6.23 8.52
N TYR A 154 2.01 6.60 7.83
CA TYR A 154 0.76 7.02 8.43
C TYR A 154 0.17 5.99 9.40
N GLN A 155 0.16 4.71 9.01
CA GLN A 155 -0.30 3.61 9.86
C GLN A 155 0.61 3.39 11.07
N THR A 156 1.91 3.66 10.93
CA THR A 156 2.90 3.49 12.01
C THR A 156 2.87 4.65 13.01
N THR A 157 2.64 5.88 12.55
CA THR A 157 2.71 7.09 13.39
C THR A 157 1.43 7.35 14.18
N THR A 158 0.26 7.00 13.66
CA THR A 158 -1.03 7.33 14.31
C THR A 158 -1.28 6.49 15.58
N VAL A 159 -0.66 5.30 15.71
CA VAL A 159 -0.67 4.51 16.96
C VAL A 159 0.28 5.10 18.02
N VAL A 160 1.37 5.76 17.60
CA VAL A 160 2.35 6.34 18.55
C VAL A 160 1.85 7.66 19.16
N LEU A 161 0.90 8.34 18.50
CA LEU A 161 0.35 9.62 19.00
C LEU A 161 -0.79 9.47 20.01
N SER A 162 -1.30 8.26 20.27
CA SER A 162 -2.49 8.05 21.12
C SER A 162 -2.24 7.38 22.48
N PHE A 163 -1.02 6.92 22.78
CA PHE A 163 -0.71 6.27 24.07
C PHE A 163 0.00 7.16 25.10
N ASN A 164 0.52 8.33 24.72
CA ASN A 164 1.17 9.26 25.65
C ASN A 164 0.19 10.15 26.46
N LEU A 165 -1.12 9.88 26.35
CA LEU A 165 -2.17 10.58 27.12
C LEU A 165 -2.64 9.80 28.36
N PHE A 166 -2.06 8.62 28.62
CA PHE A 166 -2.47 7.71 29.71
C PHE A 166 -1.41 7.44 30.78
N GLU A 167 -0.30 8.19 30.80
CA GLU A 167 0.64 8.19 31.93
C GLU A 167 0.49 9.48 32.75
N LEU A 168 -0.62 9.59 33.49
CA LEU A 168 -0.76 10.44 34.69
C LEU A 168 -1.69 9.77 35.69
#